data_AF-A0A0J8RXZ7-F1
#
_entry.id   AF-A0A0J8RXZ7-F1
#
_cell.length_a   1.000
_cell.length_b   1.000
_cell.length_c   1.000
_cell.angle_alpha   90.00
_cell.angle_beta   90.00
_cell.angle_gamma   90.00
#
_symmetry.space_group_name_H-M   'P 1'
#
loop_
_entity.id
_entity.type
_entity.pdbx_description
1 polymer ?
#
loop_
_entity_poly.entity_id
_entity_poly.type
_entity_poly.pdbx_seq_one_letter_code
_entity_poly.pdbx_strand_id
1 'polypeptide(L)'
;MNNLCSLAQPRTLKALNEFDHKAQGAGGALDWRSKLYSQRGAVVATEMKNNNVKLARWTTQAILAKSDVMKLGFVTRANPRSATAHMILGVIGYKPREFALQMNLNMANGWGIVRTIIDLVNSLDARDEEEGDDAQEDKIKKYILVKDPNKSVVRLYSVPANTFEEEDDTGAKAEKDEESEEKDEE
;
A
#
# COMPACT_ATOMS: atom_id res chain seq x y z
N MET A 1 38.16 18.02 -3.27
CA MET A 1 36.76 17.97 -2.79
C MET A 1 36.41 16.50 -2.60
N ASN A 2 36.53 16.00 -1.37
CA ASN A 2 36.40 14.59 -1.08
C ASN A 2 34.92 14.17 -1.12
N ASN A 3 34.69 13.03 -1.75
CA ASN A 3 33.42 12.39 -2.06
C ASN A 3 32.63 12.03 -0.78
N LEU A 4 32.00 13.01 -0.13
CA LEU A 4 31.10 12.77 1.02
C LEU A 4 29.87 11.91 0.64
N CYS A 5 29.55 11.82 -0.67
CA CYS A 5 28.43 11.04 -1.18
C CYS A 5 28.69 9.52 -1.18
N SER A 6 29.95 9.06 -1.27
CA SER A 6 30.25 7.61 -1.30
C SER A 6 30.16 6.92 0.08
N LEU A 7 29.84 7.68 1.13
CA LEU A 7 29.65 7.17 2.50
C LEU A 7 28.19 7.18 2.95
N ALA A 8 27.27 7.72 2.14
CA ALA A 8 25.86 7.85 2.50
C ALA A 8 25.16 6.48 2.34
N GLN A 9 24.92 5.80 3.46
CA GLN A 9 24.14 4.57 3.49
C GLN A 9 22.64 4.89 3.35
N PRO A 10 21.96 4.51 2.25
CA PRO A 10 20.52 4.73 2.10
C PRO A 10 19.73 3.95 3.15
N ARG A 11 18.80 4.64 3.83
CA ARG A 11 17.94 4.06 4.87
C ARG A 11 16.47 4.23 4.53
N THR A 12 15.69 3.18 4.71
CA THR A 12 14.23 3.23 4.65
C THR A 12 13.66 3.33 6.06
N LEU A 13 12.84 4.33 6.34
CA LEU A 13 12.18 4.51 7.63
C LEU A 13 10.69 4.23 7.53
N LYS A 14 10.15 3.44 8.46
CA LYS A 14 8.72 3.16 8.61
C LYS A 14 8.34 3.12 10.08
N ALA A 15 7.07 3.31 10.39
CA ALA A 15 6.57 3.33 11.76
C ALA A 15 5.45 2.30 11.94
N LEU A 16 5.60 1.43 12.93
CA LEU A 16 4.54 0.61 13.49
C LEU A 16 3.79 1.40 14.55
N ASN A 17 2.49 1.18 14.62
CA ASN A 17 1.58 1.88 15.50
C ASN A 17 0.82 0.91 16.41
N GLU A 18 0.78 1.22 17.71
CA GLU A 18 -0.04 0.56 18.71
C GLU A 18 -1.17 1.52 19.14
N PHE A 19 -2.41 1.04 19.11
CA PHE A 19 -3.57 1.77 19.61
C PHE A 19 -3.88 1.36 21.05
N ASP A 20 -4.59 0.25 21.23
CA ASP A 20 -4.90 -0.37 22.52
C ASP A 20 -4.58 -1.85 22.43
N HIS A 21 -3.58 -2.31 23.19
CA HIS A 21 -3.15 -3.70 23.20
C HIS A 21 -4.22 -4.66 23.78
N LYS A 22 -5.21 -4.15 24.51
CA LYS A 22 -6.31 -4.94 25.11
C LYS A 22 -7.56 -4.97 24.24
N ALA A 23 -7.65 -4.13 23.21
CA ALA A 23 -8.85 -4.01 22.41
C ALA A 23 -9.11 -5.28 21.57
N GLN A 24 -10.39 -5.50 21.28
CA GLN A 24 -10.79 -6.54 20.33
C GLN A 24 -10.20 -6.23 18.96
N GLY A 25 -9.52 -7.21 18.36
CA GLY A 25 -8.78 -7.02 17.11
C GLY A 25 -7.31 -6.62 17.29
N ALA A 26 -6.82 -6.43 18.52
CA ALA A 26 -5.38 -6.22 18.78
C ALA A 26 -4.52 -7.48 18.53
N GLY A 27 -5.14 -8.63 18.23
CA GLY A 27 -4.42 -9.84 17.80
C GLY A 27 -3.46 -10.40 18.86
N GLY A 28 -3.78 -10.23 20.14
CA GLY A 28 -2.90 -10.63 21.24
C GLY A 28 -1.64 -9.75 21.37
N ALA A 29 -1.73 -8.48 20.97
CA ALA A 29 -0.65 -7.52 21.13
C ALA A 29 -0.18 -7.46 22.60
N LEU A 30 1.15 -7.44 22.76
CA LEU A 30 1.79 -7.17 24.05
C LEU A 30 1.79 -5.66 24.29
N ASP A 31 1.75 -5.24 25.56
CA ASP A 31 1.94 -3.83 25.90
C ASP A 31 3.37 -3.38 25.55
N TRP A 32 3.51 -2.58 24.49
CA TRP A 32 4.84 -2.16 24.03
C TRP A 32 5.58 -1.32 25.06
N ARG A 33 4.88 -0.54 25.90
CA ARG A 33 5.53 0.31 26.91
C ARG A 33 6.39 -0.51 27.87
N SER A 34 5.88 -1.65 28.33
CA SER A 34 6.60 -2.53 29.24
C SER A 34 7.47 -3.57 28.54
N LYS A 35 7.08 -4.02 27.33
CA LYS A 35 7.69 -5.17 26.65
C LYS A 35 8.67 -4.83 25.54
N LEU A 36 8.67 -3.62 24.97
CA LEU A 36 9.54 -3.32 23.82
C LEU A 36 11.03 -3.41 24.16
N TYR A 37 11.43 -3.00 25.37
CA TYR A 37 12.82 -3.10 25.82
C TYR A 37 13.18 -4.50 26.31
N SER A 38 12.33 -5.09 27.17
CA SER A 38 12.59 -6.37 27.83
C SER A 38 12.36 -7.60 26.92
N GLN A 39 11.42 -7.52 25.97
CA GLN A 39 10.96 -8.63 25.13
C GLN A 39 10.80 -8.20 23.67
N ARG A 40 11.79 -7.46 23.15
CA ARG A 40 11.79 -6.91 21.79
C ARG A 40 11.43 -7.93 20.71
N GLY A 41 12.02 -9.13 20.78
CA GLY A 41 11.76 -10.20 19.80
C GLY A 41 10.31 -10.66 19.80
N ALA A 42 9.69 -10.79 20.97
CA ALA A 42 8.28 -11.18 21.09
C ALA A 42 7.35 -10.10 20.52
N VAL A 43 7.62 -8.83 20.82
CA VAL A 43 6.86 -7.70 20.25
C VAL A 43 6.94 -7.73 18.72
N VAL A 44 8.15 -7.86 18.16
CA VAL A 44 8.35 -7.90 16.70
C VAL A 44 7.68 -9.13 16.08
N ALA A 45 7.74 -10.30 16.71
CA ALA A 45 7.10 -11.52 16.21
C ALA A 45 5.56 -11.38 16.16
N THR A 46 4.96 -10.80 17.20
CA THR A 46 3.53 -10.49 17.22
C THR A 46 3.16 -9.53 16.09
N GLU A 47 4.00 -8.51 15.83
CA GLU A 47 3.79 -7.58 14.72
C GLU A 47 3.98 -8.23 13.35
N MET A 48 4.94 -9.13 13.19
CA MET A 48 5.11 -9.92 11.95
C MET A 48 3.88 -10.78 11.64
N LYS A 49 3.19 -11.27 12.66
CA LYS A 49 1.95 -12.03 12.51
C LYS A 49 0.76 -11.13 12.20
N ASN A 50 0.55 -10.09 13.01
CA ASN A 50 -0.64 -9.23 12.93
C ASN A 50 -0.61 -8.28 11.73
N ASN A 51 0.57 -7.83 11.33
CA ASN A 51 0.78 -6.83 10.28
C ASN A 51 1.60 -7.37 9.10
N ASN A 52 1.53 -8.69 8.83
CA ASN A 52 2.38 -9.39 7.88
C ASN A 52 2.48 -8.68 6.51
N VAL A 53 1.35 -8.44 5.84
CA VAL A 53 1.31 -7.81 4.50
C VAL A 53 1.87 -6.38 4.50
N LYS A 54 1.62 -5.61 5.57
CA LYS A 54 2.15 -4.25 5.72
C LYS A 54 3.67 -4.27 5.80
N LEU A 55 4.20 -5.14 6.65
CA LEU A 55 5.64 -5.30 6.81
C LEU A 55 6.29 -5.87 5.55
N ALA A 56 5.69 -6.88 4.92
CA ALA A 56 6.19 -7.46 3.66
C ALA A 56 6.33 -6.38 2.56
N ARG A 57 5.32 -5.52 2.39
CA ARG A 57 5.41 -4.38 1.44
C ARG A 57 6.56 -3.44 1.75
N TRP A 58 6.75 -3.06 3.01
CA TRP A 58 7.85 -2.19 3.41
C TRP A 58 9.23 -2.83 3.19
N THR A 59 9.35 -4.11 3.51
CA THR A 59 10.58 -4.88 3.30
C THR A 59 10.91 -4.98 1.81
N THR A 60 9.92 -5.31 0.97
CA THR A 60 10.08 -5.33 -0.49
C THR A 60 10.51 -3.97 -1.02
N GLN A 61 9.85 -2.87 -0.59
CA GLN A 61 10.24 -1.51 -0.96
C GLN A 61 11.69 -1.21 -0.58
N ALA A 62 12.12 -1.57 0.63
CA ALA A 62 13.49 -1.35 1.10
C ALA A 62 14.53 -2.15 0.30
N ILE A 63 14.20 -3.40 -0.08
CA ILE A 63 15.05 -4.23 -0.94
C ILE A 63 15.17 -3.64 -2.35
N LEU A 64 14.04 -3.23 -2.95
CA LEU A 64 14.02 -2.64 -4.29
C LEU A 64 14.76 -1.30 -4.34
N ALA A 65 14.63 -0.48 -3.30
CA ALA A 65 15.36 0.78 -3.14
C ALA A 65 16.85 0.59 -2.80
N LYS A 66 17.34 -0.66 -2.68
CA LYS A 66 18.71 -1.00 -2.28
C LYS A 66 19.14 -0.32 -0.98
N SER A 67 18.21 -0.22 -0.02
CA SER A 67 18.53 0.34 1.28
C SER A 67 19.39 -0.63 2.10
N ASP A 68 20.46 -0.10 2.72
CA ASP A 68 21.33 -0.90 3.59
C ASP A 68 20.62 -1.31 4.88
N VAL A 69 19.80 -0.40 5.42
CA VAL A 69 19.12 -0.57 6.70
C VAL A 69 17.70 -0.04 6.64
N MET A 70 16.74 -0.89 7.01
CA MET A 70 15.36 -0.50 7.31
C MET A 70 15.22 -0.21 8.81
N LYS A 71 14.71 0.97 9.15
CA LYS A 71 14.41 1.38 10.52
C LYS A 71 12.91 1.33 10.76
N LEU A 72 12.50 0.61 11.81
CA LEU A 72 11.12 0.50 12.28
C LEU A 72 10.97 1.27 13.59
N GLY A 73 10.21 2.36 13.55
CA GLY A 73 9.79 3.09 14.74
C GLY A 73 8.57 2.44 15.39
N PHE A 74 8.53 2.41 16.72
CA PHE A 74 7.41 1.90 17.51
C PHE A 74 6.69 3.07 18.16
N VAL A 75 5.51 3.40 17.63
CA VAL A 75 4.70 4.54 18.05
C VAL A 75 3.45 4.03 18.75
N THR A 76 3.19 4.49 19.97
CA THR A 76 1.96 4.15 20.71
C THR A 76 1.13 5.40 20.95
N ARG A 77 -0.20 5.26 21.04
CA ARG A 77 -1.06 6.37 21.49
C ARG A 77 -0.70 6.76 22.93
N ALA A 78 -0.62 8.04 23.25
CA ALA A 78 -0.37 8.51 24.61
C ALA A 78 -1.46 8.03 25.59
N ASN A 79 -2.72 8.15 25.17
CA ASN A 79 -3.89 7.57 25.82
C ASN A 79 -4.58 6.62 24.82
N PRO A 80 -4.78 5.33 25.13
CA PRO A 80 -5.42 4.38 24.20
C PRO A 80 -6.78 4.85 23.65
N ARG A 81 -7.53 5.61 24.46
CA ARG A 81 -8.86 6.15 24.10
C ARG A 81 -8.82 7.33 23.13
N SER A 82 -7.68 8.02 23.01
CA SER A 82 -7.55 9.20 22.13
C SER A 82 -6.55 8.94 21.01
N ALA A 83 -6.94 9.25 19.78
CA ALA A 83 -6.07 9.13 18.60
C ALA A 83 -5.26 10.40 18.32
N THR A 84 -5.33 11.45 19.15
CA THR A 84 -4.69 12.74 18.86
C THR A 84 -3.22 12.80 19.24
N ALA A 85 -2.84 12.18 20.38
CA ALA A 85 -1.50 12.24 20.92
C ALA A 85 -0.79 10.88 20.84
N HIS A 86 0.47 10.90 20.43
CA HIS A 86 1.30 9.70 20.23
C HIS A 86 2.68 9.86 20.87
N MET A 87 3.31 8.74 21.24
CA MET A 87 4.64 8.67 21.83
C MET A 87 5.49 7.66 21.07
N ILE A 88 6.75 8.01 20.80
CA ILE A 88 7.75 7.13 20.19
C ILE A 88 8.45 6.36 21.31
N LEU A 89 8.29 5.04 21.34
CA LEU A 89 8.90 4.19 22.36
C LEU A 89 10.33 3.79 21.99
N GLY A 90 10.61 3.65 20.70
CA GLY A 90 11.94 3.28 20.23
C GLY A 90 11.99 3.01 18.74
N VAL A 91 13.21 2.80 18.23
CA VAL A 91 13.48 2.48 16.83
C VAL A 91 14.39 1.25 16.78
N ILE A 92 14.02 0.28 15.95
CA ILE A 92 14.83 -0.93 15.70
C ILE A 92 15.30 -0.90 14.25
N GLY A 93 16.56 -1.25 14.01
CA GLY A 93 17.13 -1.37 12.66
C GLY A 93 17.32 -2.81 12.24
N TYR A 94 17.00 -3.11 10.99
CA TYR A 94 17.22 -4.40 10.35
C TYR A 94 17.88 -4.22 9.00
N LYS A 95 18.68 -5.20 8.56
CA LYS A 95 19.00 -5.32 7.15
C LYS A 95 17.77 -5.87 6.42
N PRO A 96 17.30 -5.25 5.32
CA PRO A 96 16.05 -5.67 4.68
C PRO A 96 16.00 -7.14 4.26
N ARG A 97 17.12 -7.70 3.78
CA ARG A 97 17.20 -9.12 3.37
C ARG A 97 17.11 -10.08 4.55
N GLU A 98 17.78 -9.77 5.67
CA GLU A 98 17.70 -10.58 6.89
C GLU A 98 16.29 -10.52 7.48
N PHE A 99 15.65 -9.35 7.44
CA PHE A 99 14.27 -9.18 7.89
C PHE A 99 13.30 -9.97 7.00
N ALA A 100 13.44 -9.94 5.67
CA ALA A 100 12.62 -10.73 4.75
C ALA A 100 12.67 -12.24 5.08
N LEU A 101 13.86 -12.77 5.37
CA LEU A 101 14.03 -14.17 5.78
C LEU A 101 13.27 -14.49 7.08
N GLN A 102 13.32 -13.61 8.08
CA GLN A 102 12.63 -13.80 9.36
C GLN A 102 11.09 -13.89 9.21
N MET A 103 10.53 -13.19 8.23
CA MET A 103 9.08 -13.22 7.92
C MET A 103 8.70 -14.23 6.84
N ASN A 104 9.64 -15.10 6.44
CA ASN A 104 9.43 -16.08 5.37
C ASN A 104 8.99 -15.44 4.03
N LEU A 105 9.53 -14.26 3.73
CA LEU A 105 9.28 -13.54 2.48
C LEU A 105 10.35 -13.91 1.44
N ASN A 106 9.95 -14.67 0.43
CA ASN A 106 10.83 -15.09 -0.66
C ASN A 106 10.72 -14.14 -1.87
N MET A 107 11.78 -13.36 -2.11
CA MET A 107 11.84 -12.42 -3.24
C MET A 107 11.82 -13.10 -4.62
N ALA A 108 12.37 -14.32 -4.74
CA ALA A 108 12.33 -15.06 -6.00
C ALA A 108 10.90 -15.46 -6.36
N ASN A 109 10.12 -15.92 -5.36
CA ASN A 109 8.70 -16.18 -5.53
C ASN A 109 7.94 -14.91 -5.93
N GLY A 110 8.23 -13.78 -5.28
CA GLY A 110 7.65 -12.48 -5.63
C GLY A 110 7.88 -12.08 -7.09
N TRP A 111 9.11 -12.22 -7.59
CA TRP A 111 9.42 -11.97 -9.01
C TRP A 111 8.73 -12.95 -9.97
N GLY A 112 8.55 -14.21 -9.55
CA GLY A 112 7.76 -15.19 -10.30
C GLY A 112 6.31 -14.74 -10.46
N ILE A 113 5.67 -14.28 -9.39
CA ILE A 113 4.28 -13.77 -9.42
C ILE A 113 4.18 -12.55 -10.35
N VAL A 114 5.12 -11.61 -10.28
CA VAL A 114 5.15 -10.43 -11.17
C VAL A 114 5.24 -10.86 -12.63
N ARG A 115 6.12 -11.82 -12.95
CA ARG A 115 6.25 -12.37 -14.31
C ARG A 115 4.95 -12.99 -14.78
N THR A 116 4.30 -13.82 -13.97
CA THR A 116 3.01 -14.44 -14.33
C THR A 116 1.93 -13.41 -14.65
N ILE A 117 1.89 -12.29 -13.93
CA ILE A 117 0.93 -11.21 -14.21
C ILE A 117 1.26 -10.52 -15.55
N ILE A 118 2.53 -10.26 -15.82
CA ILE A 118 2.97 -9.66 -17.10
C ILE A 118 2.62 -10.59 -18.27
N ASP A 119 2.95 -11.88 -18.14
CA ASP A 119 2.67 -12.89 -19.17
C ASP A 119 1.15 -13.01 -19.42
N LEU A 120 0.33 -12.92 -18.37
CA LEU A 120 -1.12 -12.91 -18.51
C LEU A 120 -1.62 -11.70 -19.30
N VAL A 121 -1.15 -10.50 -18.99
CA VAL A 121 -1.54 -9.27 -19.71
C VAL A 121 -1.14 -9.36 -21.18
N ASN A 122 0.12 -9.72 -21.47
CA ASN A 122 0.59 -9.89 -22.85
C ASN A 122 -0.21 -10.95 -23.62
N SER A 123 -0.65 -12.02 -22.93
CA SER A 123 -1.46 -13.07 -23.56
C SER A 123 -2.89 -12.62 -23.89
N LEU A 124 -3.44 -11.68 -23.12
CA LEU A 124 -4.74 -11.08 -23.41
C LEU A 124 -4.62 -10.08 -24.55
N ASP A 125 -3.55 -9.28 -24.56
CA ASP A 125 -3.27 -8.32 -25.62
C ASP A 125 -3.20 -9.01 -27.00
N ALA A 126 -2.45 -10.11 -27.09
CA ALA A 126 -2.27 -10.87 -28.33
C ALA A 126 -3.54 -11.60 -28.82
N ARG A 127 -4.45 -12.02 -27.93
CA ARG A 127 -5.70 -12.71 -28.34
C ARG A 127 -6.70 -11.75 -28.97
N ASP A 128 -6.82 -10.56 -28.40
CA ASP A 128 -7.74 -9.56 -28.94
C ASP A 128 -7.28 -9.04 -30.32
N GLU A 129 -5.97 -9.11 -30.63
CA GLU A 129 -5.43 -8.80 -31.96
C GLU A 129 -5.86 -9.84 -33.03
N GLU A 130 -6.09 -11.10 -32.65
CA GLU A 130 -6.50 -12.18 -33.57
C GLU A 130 -8.01 -12.22 -33.83
N GLU A 131 -8.84 -11.68 -32.92
CA GLU A 131 -10.32 -11.70 -33.03
C GLU A 131 -10.91 -10.58 -33.92
N GLY A 132 -10.08 -9.74 -34.55
CA GLY A 132 -10.48 -8.96 -35.73
C GLY A 132 -11.19 -7.64 -35.47
N ASP A 133 -10.93 -6.97 -34.35
CA ASP A 133 -11.27 -5.55 -34.21
C ASP A 133 -10.15 -4.72 -34.86
N ASP A 134 -10.20 -4.59 -36.19
CA ASP A 134 -9.29 -3.81 -37.07
C ASP A 134 -9.31 -2.29 -36.81
N ALA A 135 -9.63 -1.84 -35.60
CA ALA A 135 -9.81 -0.44 -35.26
C ALA A 135 -8.85 0.01 -34.15
N GLN A 136 -7.68 0.46 -34.60
CA GLN A 136 -6.72 1.34 -33.92
C GLN A 136 -5.57 0.64 -33.17
N GLU A 137 -4.47 0.42 -33.89
CA GLU A 137 -3.16 -0.09 -33.41
C GLU A 137 -2.55 0.69 -32.20
N ASP A 138 -3.14 1.81 -31.79
CA ASP A 138 -2.61 2.72 -30.75
C ASP A 138 -3.51 2.89 -29.51
N LYS A 139 -4.59 2.10 -29.35
CA LYS A 139 -5.49 2.29 -28.20
C LYS A 139 -4.91 1.64 -26.93
N ILE A 140 -4.55 2.46 -25.95
CA ILE A 140 -4.09 2.00 -24.62
C ILE A 140 -5.18 1.15 -23.96
N LYS A 141 -4.91 -0.16 -23.81
CA LYS A 141 -5.75 -1.07 -23.04
C LYS A 141 -5.51 -0.86 -21.55
N LYS A 142 -6.59 -0.78 -20.77
CA LYS A 142 -6.53 -0.52 -19.32
C LYS A 142 -7.05 -1.74 -18.58
N TYR A 143 -6.35 -2.15 -17.52
CA TYR A 143 -6.68 -3.31 -16.70
C TYR A 143 -6.69 -2.97 -15.21
N ILE A 144 -7.54 -3.65 -14.43
CA ILE A 144 -7.60 -3.54 -12.96
C ILE A 144 -7.32 -4.90 -12.33
N LEU A 145 -6.31 -4.96 -11.47
CA LEU A 145 -6.01 -6.12 -10.64
C LEU A 145 -6.61 -5.93 -9.24
N VAL A 146 -7.64 -6.72 -8.91
CA VAL A 146 -8.39 -6.60 -7.66
C VAL A 146 -8.30 -7.88 -6.82
N LYS A 147 -7.97 -7.74 -5.53
CA LYS A 147 -8.07 -8.83 -4.55
C LYS A 147 -9.50 -8.92 -4.05
N ASP A 148 -10.10 -10.10 -4.12
CA ASP A 148 -11.45 -10.37 -3.61
C ASP A 148 -11.51 -10.12 -2.10
N PRO A 149 -12.46 -9.33 -1.58
CA PRO A 149 -12.51 -9.01 -0.15
C PRO A 149 -12.68 -10.25 0.73
N ASN A 150 -13.47 -11.24 0.28
CA ASN A 150 -13.88 -12.40 1.07
C ASN A 150 -13.08 -13.66 0.72
N LYS A 151 -12.61 -13.78 -0.52
CA LYS A 151 -11.86 -14.94 -1.01
C LYS A 151 -10.37 -14.61 -1.15
N SER A 152 -9.52 -15.61 -0.98
CA SER A 152 -8.07 -15.47 -1.23
C SER A 152 -7.74 -15.59 -2.72
N VAL A 153 -8.36 -14.74 -3.54
CA VAL A 153 -8.22 -14.75 -5.01
C VAL A 153 -7.99 -13.32 -5.50
N VAL A 154 -7.13 -13.18 -6.52
CA VAL A 154 -6.93 -11.93 -7.25
C VAL A 154 -7.51 -12.10 -8.65
N ARG A 155 -8.23 -11.10 -9.14
CA ARG A 155 -8.86 -11.08 -10.48
C ARG A 155 -8.35 -9.91 -11.29
N LEU A 156 -8.19 -10.13 -12.58
CA LEU A 156 -7.83 -9.12 -13.56
C LEU A 156 -9.09 -8.79 -14.39
N TYR A 157 -9.45 -7.52 -14.47
CA TYR A 157 -10.57 -7.02 -15.26
C TYR A 157 -10.04 -6.10 -16.35
N SER A 158 -10.51 -6.26 -17.59
CA SER A 158 -10.35 -5.25 -18.64
C SER A 158 -11.37 -4.14 -18.41
N VAL A 159 -10.96 -2.89 -18.57
CA VAL A 159 -11.84 -1.73 -18.44
C VAL A 159 -11.72 -0.81 -19.64
N PRO A 160 -12.79 -0.09 -20.02
CA PRO A 160 -12.75 0.89 -21.09
C PRO A 160 -11.62 1.92 -20.90
N ALA A 161 -11.06 2.41 -22.00
CA ALA A 161 -9.96 3.37 -21.96
C ALA A 161 -10.34 4.66 -21.19
N ASN A 162 -11.59 5.11 -21.24
CA ASN A 162 -12.06 6.31 -20.52
C ASN A 162 -12.34 6.10 -19.01
N THR A 163 -12.10 4.91 -18.44
CA THR A 163 -12.48 4.60 -17.04
C THR A 163 -11.78 5.46 -15.97
N PHE A 164 -10.59 5.99 -16.26
CA PHE A 164 -9.75 6.72 -15.30
C PHE A 164 -9.48 8.16 -15.70
N GLU A 165 -10.13 8.63 -16.77
CA GLU A 165 -10.06 10.03 -17.18
C GLU A 165 -11.23 10.73 -16.48
N GLU A 166 -10.92 11.58 -15.49
CA GLU A 166 -11.91 12.46 -14.88
C GLU A 166 -12.35 13.47 -15.95
N GLU A 167 -13.66 13.64 -16.15
CA GLU A 167 -14.20 14.76 -16.93
C GLU A 167 -13.83 16.07 -16.20
N ASP A 168 -12.67 16.64 -16.55
CA ASP A 168 -12.14 17.91 -16.03
C ASP A 168 -13.00 19.15 -16.42
N ASP A 169 -14.30 19.01 -16.75
CA ASP A 169 -15.10 20.11 -17.32
C ASP A 169 -16.60 20.09 -17.02
N THR A 170 -17.03 20.13 -15.75
CA THR A 170 -18.40 20.63 -15.40
C THR A 170 -18.46 21.39 -14.07
N GLY A 171 -17.47 22.25 -13.80
CA GLY A 171 -17.43 23.12 -12.62
C GLY A 171 -17.75 24.60 -12.86
N ALA A 172 -18.08 25.00 -14.10
CA ALA A 172 -18.32 26.40 -14.46
C ALA A 172 -19.65 26.59 -15.22
N LYS A 173 -20.76 26.66 -14.49
CA LYS A 173 -21.91 27.48 -14.89
C LYS A 173 -22.29 28.40 -13.74
N ALA A 174 -21.66 29.57 -13.73
CA ALA A 174 -22.22 30.78 -13.17
C ALA A 174 -23.12 31.46 -14.22
N GLU A 175 -24.10 32.23 -13.72
CA GLU A 175 -25.05 33.11 -14.44
C GLU A 175 -26.29 32.39 -15.04
N LYS A 176 -27.52 32.89 -14.91
CA LYS A 176 -28.07 34.17 -14.42
C LYS A 176 -29.59 34.02 -14.25
N ASP A 177 -30.17 34.96 -13.52
CA ASP A 177 -31.60 35.17 -13.27
C ASP A 177 -32.48 35.12 -14.53
N GLU A 178 -33.68 34.53 -14.43
CA GLU A 178 -34.90 35.09 -15.02
C GLU A 178 -36.08 34.87 -14.05
N GLU A 179 -36.52 36.00 -13.50
CA GLU A 179 -37.81 36.22 -12.85
C GLU A 179 -38.89 36.20 -13.95
N SER A 180 -39.92 35.37 -13.80
CA SER A 180 -41.17 35.55 -14.55
C SER A 180 -42.36 35.20 -13.66
N GLU A 181 -43.04 36.25 -13.21
CA GLU A 181 -44.41 36.22 -12.72
C GLU A 181 -45.35 35.56 -13.74
N GLU A 182 -46.19 34.63 -13.31
CA GLU A 182 -47.61 34.48 -13.71
C GLU A 182 -48.27 33.45 -12.77
N LYS A 183 -49.17 33.92 -11.91
CA LYS A 183 -50.62 33.62 -11.93
C LYS A 183 -50.96 32.13 -11.93
N ASP A 184 -51.63 31.68 -10.87
CA ASP A 184 -52.93 31.04 -11.03
C ASP A 184 -53.74 31.08 -9.72
N GLU A 185 -55.03 31.35 -9.92
CA GLU A 185 -56.11 31.45 -8.95
C GLU A 185 -56.52 30.06 -8.46
N GLU A 186 -56.61 29.85 -7.14
CA GLU A 186 -57.77 29.25 -6.44
C GLU A 186 -57.66 29.45 -4.93
#